data_AF-A0A927PDQ3-F1
#
_entry.id   AF-A0A927PDQ3-F1
#
_cell.length_a   1.000
_cell.length_b   1.000
_cell.length_c   1.000
_cell.angle_alpha   90.00
_cell.angle_beta   90.00
_cell.angle_gamma   90.00
#
_symmetry.space_group_name_H-M   'P 1'
#
loop_
_entity.id
_entity.type
_entity.pdbx_description
1 polymer ?
#
loop_
_entity_poly.entity_id
_entity_poly.type
_entity_poly.pdbx_seq_one_letter_code
_entity_poly.pdbx_strand_id
1 'polypeptide(L)'
;MFIFGILEFLLSLYTLVLLINFLLPLCFDTQKPWMATIAKISEPAVQIGRTVAAKVLPAREYKVDMGALMGCAVCFLISLVLGWLF
;
A
#
# COMPACT_ATOMS: atom_id res chain seq x y z
N MET A 1 7.87 11.71 -21.48
CA MET A 1 6.43 11.34 -21.47
C MET A 1 6.21 9.83 -21.35
N PHE A 2 6.76 8.98 -22.23
CA PHE A 2 6.49 7.52 -22.20
C PHE A 2 6.97 6.78 -20.92
N ILE A 3 8.17 7.13 -20.41
CA ILE A 3 8.76 6.51 -19.21
C ILE A 3 7.94 6.85 -17.95
N PHE A 4 7.41 8.08 -17.87
CA PHE A 4 6.60 8.51 -16.73
C PHE A 4 5.25 7.81 -16.68
N GLY A 5 4.60 7.61 -17.84
CA GLY A 5 3.35 6.83 -17.89
C GLY A 5 3.54 5.36 -17.49
N ILE A 6 4.68 4.75 -17.83
CA ILE A 6 5.01 3.40 -17.36
C ILE A 6 5.22 3.39 -15.84
N LEU A 7 5.92 4.39 -15.30
CA LEU A 7 6.13 4.51 -13.86
C LEU A 7 4.82 4.66 -13.10
N GLU A 8 3.92 5.50 -13.60
CA GLU A 8 2.60 5.75 -13.02
C GLU A 8 1.71 4.50 -13.10
N PHE A 9 1.77 3.77 -14.21
CA PHE A 9 1.07 2.49 -14.37
C PHE A 9 1.59 1.42 -13.41
N LEU A 10 2.91 1.30 -13.25
CA LEU A 10 3.52 0.40 -12.26
C LEU A 10 3.14 0.78 -10.83
N LEU A 11 3.12 2.08 -10.52
CA LEU A 11 2.74 2.58 -9.20
C LEU A 11 1.25 2.31 -8.90
N SER A 12 0.38 2.45 -9.89
CA SER A 12 -1.04 2.11 -9.80
C SER A 12 -1.24 0.61 -9.55
N LEU A 13 -0.57 -0.25 -10.32
CA LEU A 13 -0.55 -1.71 -10.11
C LEU A 13 -0.07 -2.07 -8.70
N TYR A 14 0.99 -1.42 -8.23
CA TYR A 14 1.53 -1.67 -6.89
C TYR A 14 0.57 -1.22 -5.78
N THR A 15 -0.10 -0.08 -5.97
CA THR A 15 -1.16 0.40 -5.06
C THR A 15 -2.32 -0.59 -5.00
N LEU A 16 -2.69 -1.17 -6.14
CA LEU A 16 -3.73 -2.20 -6.22
C LEU A 16 -3.32 -3.47 -5.47
N VAL A 17 -2.05 -3.89 -5.56
CA VAL A 17 -1.49 -5.02 -4.79
C VAL A 17 -1.53 -4.74 -3.28
N LEU A 18 -1.21 -3.53 -2.83
CA LEU A 18 -1.33 -3.11 -1.43
C LEU A 18 -2.77 -3.14 -0.93
N LEU A 19 -3.71 -2.66 -1.76
CA LEU A 19 -5.15 -2.69 -1.44
C LEU A 19 -5.66 -4.13 -1.32
N ILE A 20 -5.24 -5.01 -2.23
CA ILE A 20 -5.52 -6.45 -2.15
C ILE A 20 -4.94 -7.00 -0.85
N ASN A 21 -3.67 -6.72 -0.52
CA ASN A 21 -3.04 -7.19 0.71
C ASN A 21 -3.82 -6.79 1.97
N PHE A 22 -4.38 -5.58 1.98
CA PHE A 22 -5.23 -5.08 3.06
C PHE A 22 -6.60 -5.78 3.13
N LEU A 23 -7.21 -6.09 1.98
CA LEU A 23 -8.54 -6.73 1.90
C LEU A 23 -8.49 -8.24 2.11
N LEU A 24 -7.37 -8.91 1.80
CA LEU A 24 -7.23 -10.37 1.95
C LEU A 24 -7.63 -10.90 3.34
N PRO A 25 -7.12 -10.36 4.46
CA PRO A 25 -7.52 -10.82 5.79
C PRO A 25 -8.97 -10.46 6.16
N LEU A 26 -9.64 -9.57 5.42
CA LEU A 26 -11.08 -9.28 5.60
C LEU A 26 -11.97 -10.22 4.79
N CYS A 27 -11.49 -10.71 3.65
CA CYS A 27 -12.25 -11.59 2.74
C CYS A 27 -11.98 -13.08 2.95
N PHE A 28 -10.83 -13.45 3.52
CA PHE A 28 -10.42 -14.84 3.70
C PHE A 28 -9.97 -15.10 5.12
N ASP A 29 -10.66 -16.00 5.82
CA ASP A 29 -10.26 -16.50 7.14
C ASP A 29 -9.04 -17.45 7.07
N THR A 30 -8.70 -17.96 5.88
CA THR A 30 -7.61 -18.93 5.68
C THR A 30 -6.50 -18.35 4.81
N GLN A 31 -5.28 -18.32 5.34
CA GLN A 31 -4.10 -17.86 4.59
C GLN A 31 -3.73 -18.86 3.48
N LYS A 32 -3.77 -18.39 2.23
CA LYS A 32 -3.31 -19.15 1.06
C LYS A 32 -1.84 -18.83 0.78
N PRO A 33 -1.05 -19.76 0.20
CA PRO A 33 0.39 -19.56 -0.01
C PRO A 33 0.74 -18.35 -0.90
N TRP A 34 -0.11 -18.01 -1.86
CA TRP A 34 0.07 -16.81 -2.69
C TRP A 34 -0.13 -15.49 -1.92
N MET A 35 -0.89 -15.49 -0.83
CA MET A 35 -1.10 -14.30 0.02
C MET A 35 0.22 -13.92 0.71
N ALA A 36 1.04 -14.90 1.10
CA ALA A 36 2.36 -14.64 1.67
C ALA A 36 3.31 -13.97 0.66
N THR A 37 3.19 -14.31 -0.63
CA THR A 37 3.95 -13.65 -1.69
C THR A 37 3.53 -12.19 -1.86
N ILE A 38 2.22 -11.92 -1.85
CA ILE A 38 1.68 -10.55 -1.90
C ILE A 38 2.12 -9.74 -0.67
N ALA A 39 2.09 -10.36 0.52
CA ALA A 39 2.54 -9.73 1.75
C ALA A 39 4.03 -9.35 1.67
N LYS A 40 4.90 -10.21 1.13
CA LYS A 40 6.32 -9.88 0.93
C LYS A 40 6.55 -8.74 -0.08
N ILE A 41 5.78 -8.70 -1.16
CA ILE A 41 5.89 -7.64 -2.17
C ILE A 41 5.42 -6.29 -1.60
N SER A 42 4.40 -6.31 -0.73
CA SER A 42 3.83 -5.12 -0.09
C SER A 42 4.56 -4.69 1.18
N GLU A 43 5.36 -5.57 1.79
CA GLU A 43 6.12 -5.33 3.03
C GLU A 43 6.86 -3.98 3.08
N PRO A 44 7.67 -3.57 2.08
CA PRO A 44 8.39 -2.29 2.15
C PRO A 44 7.44 -1.09 2.23
N ALA A 45 6.35 -1.08 1.45
CA ALA A 45 5.39 0.01 1.49
C ALA A 45 4.52 -0.02 2.76
N VAL A 46 4.21 -1.21 3.29
CA VAL A 46 3.56 -1.36 4.59
C VAL A 46 4.47 -0.85 5.71
N GLN A 47 5.78 -1.11 5.67
CA GLN A 47 6.73 -0.58 6.66
C GLN A 47 6.83 0.96 6.62
N ILE A 48 6.89 1.54 5.41
CA ILE A 48 6.82 3.00 5.24
C ILE A 48 5.50 3.52 5.80
N GLY A 49 4.38 2.89 5.42
CA GLY A 49 3.05 3.22 5.93
C GLY A 49 2.94 3.12 7.45
N ARG A 50 3.53 2.11 8.09
CA ARG A 50 3.60 1.99 9.56
C ARG A 50 4.41 3.10 10.19
N THR A 51 5.53 3.48 9.57
CA THR A 51 6.37 4.58 10.04
C THR A 51 5.63 5.91 9.98
N VAL A 52 4.87 6.14 8.90
CA VAL A 52 4.01 7.32 8.75
C VAL A 52 2.84 7.26 9.72
N ALA A 53 2.15 6.12 9.83
CA ALA A 53 1.05 5.91 10.76
C ALA A 53 1.49 6.15 12.22
N ALA A 54 2.66 5.69 12.63
CA ALA A 54 3.19 5.92 13.97
C ALA A 54 3.47 7.39 14.28
N LYS A 55 3.72 8.22 13.26
CA LYS A 55 3.93 9.67 13.42
C LYS A 55 2.63 10.47 13.37
N VAL A 56 1.63 10.00 12.63
CA VAL A 56 0.40 10.75 12.34
C VAL A 56 -0.76 10.32 13.22
N LEU A 57 -0.86 9.02 13.55
CA LEU A 57 -1.93 8.48 14.37
C LEU A 57 -1.45 8.33 15.83
N PRO A 58 -2.23 8.81 16.82
CA PRO A 58 -1.96 8.50 18.22
C PRO A 58 -2.07 7.00 18.44
N ALA A 59 -1.26 6.44 19.34
CA ALA A 59 -1.21 5.02 19.66
C ALA A 59 -2.58 4.50 20.13
N ARG A 60 -3.41 4.12 19.16
CA ARG A 60 -4.65 3.39 19.35
C ARG A 60 -4.45 2.03 18.74
N GLU A 61 -4.87 1.00 19.45
CA GLU A 61 -4.93 -0.35 18.90
C GLU A 61 -6.04 -0.39 17.85
N TYR A 62 -5.65 -0.24 16.59
CA TYR A 62 -6.55 -0.41 15.48
C TYR A 62 -6.68 -1.90 15.18
N LYS A 63 -7.92 -2.40 15.06
CA LYS A 63 -8.21 -3.79 14.63
C LYS A 63 -7.75 -4.10 13.20
N VAL A 64 -7.22 -3.10 12.50
CA VAL A 64 -6.95 -3.11 11.07
C VAL A 64 -5.50 -2.68 10.87
N ASP A 65 -4.80 -3.28 9.91
CA ASP A 65 -3.39 -2.96 9.63
C ASP A 65 -3.25 -1.57 9.00
N MET A 66 -3.19 -0.55 9.87
CA MET A 66 -3.02 0.86 9.50
C MET A 66 -1.76 1.10 8.67
N GLY A 67 -0.77 0.19 8.76
CA GLY A 67 0.42 0.21 7.92
C GLY A 67 0.12 0.05 6.44
N ALA A 68 -0.73 -0.91 6.08
CA ALA A 68 -1.11 -1.14 4.69
C ALA A 68 -2.01 -0.02 4.16
N LEU A 69 -2.90 0.51 5.00
CA LEU A 69 -3.78 1.62 4.65
C LEU A 69 -2.98 2.92 4.40
N MET A 70 -2.02 3.24 5.27
CA MET A 70 -1.12 4.37 5.04
C MET A 70 -0.13 4.14 3.91
N GLY A 71 0.32 2.90 3.69
CA GLY A 71 1.13 2.55 2.51
C GLY A 71 0.39 2.86 1.20
N CYS A 72 -0.89 2.49 1.11
CA CYS A 72 -1.77 2.85 -0.01
C CYS A 72 -1.90 4.38 -0.15
N ALA A 73 -2.14 5.10 0.95
CA ALA A 73 -2.29 6.56 0.91
C ALA A 73 -1.01 7.25 0.42
N VAL A 74 0.17 6.78 0.85
CA VAL A 74 1.46 7.30 0.39
C VAL A 74 1.66 7.02 -1.10
N CYS A 75 1.37 5.81 -1.58
CA CYS A 75 1.44 5.51 -3.02
C CYS A 75 0.48 6.39 -3.83
N PHE A 76 -0.74 6.61 -3.35
CA PHE A 76 -1.71 7.49 -4.02
C PHE A 76 -1.24 8.96 -4.06
N LEU A 77 -0.65 9.46 -2.97
CA LEU A 77 -0.06 10.81 -2.93
C LEU A 77 1.11 10.94 -3.92
N ILE A 78 1.97 9.92 -4.02
CA ILE A 78 3.08 9.92 -4.98
C ILE A 78 2.53 9.95 -6.41
N SER A 79 1.51 9.15 -6.74
CA SER A 79 0.85 9.19 -8.04
C SER A 79 0.26 10.58 -8.34
N LEU A 80 -0.42 11.18 -7.37
CA LEU A 80 -1.04 12.50 -7.52
C LEU A 80 0.00 13.61 -7.73
N VAL A 81 1.12 13.55 -7.01
CA VAL A 81 2.24 14.49 -7.17
C VAL A 81 2.91 14.31 -8.54
N LEU A 82 3.12 13.07 -8.99
CA LEU A 82 3.64 12.76 -10.33
C LEU A 82 2.73 13.29 -11.44
N GLY A 83 1.41 13.14 -11.30
CA GLY A 83 0.42 13.65 -12.25
C GLY A 83 0.21 15.17 -12.21
N TRP A 84 0.67 15.87 -11.16
CA TRP A 84 0.69 17.33 -11.08
C TRP A 84 1.99 17.96 -11.61
N LEU A 85 3.09 17.20 -11.58
CA LEU A 85 4.41 17.64 -12.04
C LEU A 85 4.60 17.51 -13.56
N PHE A 86 3.67 16.87 -14.26
CA PHE A 86 3.67 16.63 -15.71
C PHE A 86 2.31 16.94 -16.33
#